data_AF-A0A327KYK2-F1
#
_entry.id   AF-A0A327KYK2-F1
#
_cell.length_a   1.000
_cell.length_b   1.000
_cell.length_c   1.000
_cell.angle_alpha   90.00
_cell.angle_beta   90.00
_cell.angle_gamma   90.00
#
_symmetry.space_group_name_H-M   'P 1'
#
loop_
_entity.id
_entity.type
_entity.pdbx_description
1 polymer ?
#
loop_
_entity_poly.entity_id
_entity_poly.type
_entity_poly.pdbx_seq_one_letter_code
_entity_poly.pdbx_strand_id
1 'polypeptide(L)'
;MVTRLFIAALVFMMVQAVLFGIGTILIVSTPLAENASTLMPLHIVLSFVVAAPIAWALAPRLRARWSRRREARIAAGLEPAPDGPRPRI
;
A
#
# COMPACT_ATOMS: atom_id res chain seq x y z
N MET A 1 -16.83 1.79 -3.45
CA MET A 1 -15.62 2.63 -3.63
C MET A 1 -14.66 2.60 -2.42
N VAL A 2 -15.12 2.26 -1.21
CA VAL A 2 -14.35 2.26 0.05
C VAL A 2 -13.15 1.29 0.07
N THR A 3 -13.25 0.13 -0.59
CA THR A 3 -12.20 -0.90 -0.56
C THR A 3 -10.86 -0.42 -1.14
N ARG A 4 -10.88 0.46 -2.16
CA ARG A 4 -9.66 1.02 -2.74
C ARG A 4 -8.93 1.93 -1.75
N LEU A 5 -9.70 2.72 -0.99
CA LEU A 5 -9.18 3.62 0.02
C LEU A 5 -8.59 2.82 1.19
N PHE A 6 -9.25 1.75 1.63
CA PHE A 6 -8.74 0.86 2.67
C PHE A 6 -7.42 0.20 2.29
N ILE A 7 -7.32 -0.35 1.07
CA ILE A 7 -6.08 -0.95 0.58
C ILE A 7 -4.99 0.12 0.48
N ALA A 8 -5.30 1.30 -0.06
CA ALA A 8 -4.35 2.40 -0.14
C ALA A 8 -3.87 2.85 1.25
N ALA A 9 -4.76 2.93 2.25
CA ALA A 9 -4.43 3.31 3.62
C ALA A 9 -3.53 2.26 4.31
N LEU A 10 -3.82 0.96 4.13
CA LEU A 10 -2.98 -0.11 4.65
C LEU A 10 -1.58 -0.07 4.01
N VAL A 11 -1.51 0.08 2.69
CA VAL A 11 -0.23 0.20 1.97
C VAL A 11 0.51 1.47 2.39
N PHE A 12 -0.21 2.58 2.57
CA PHE A 12 0.36 3.84 3.05
C PHE A 12 1.04 3.66 4.40
N MET A 13 0.38 3.04 5.37
CA MET A 13 0.97 2.79 6.69
C MET A 13 2.25 1.94 6.61
N MET A 14 2.27 0.93 5.73
CA MET A 14 3.46 0.09 5.52
C MET A 14 4.60 0.85 4.83
N VAL A 15 4.31 1.53 3.73
CA VAL A 15 5.31 2.32 3.00
C VAL A 15 5.86 3.43 3.89
N GLN A 16 4.99 4.08 4.66
CA GLN A 16 5.40 5.17 5.53
C GLN A 16 6.30 4.68 6.66
N ALA A 17 5.99 3.56 7.29
CA ALA A 17 6.85 2.96 8.31
C ALA A 17 8.25 2.61 7.75
N VAL A 18 8.33 2.06 6.54
CA VAL A 18 9.59 1.72 5.88
C VAL A 18 10.42 2.96 5.54
N LEU A 19 9.81 3.98 4.93
CA LEU A 19 10.49 5.24 4.59
C LEU A 19 10.98 5.97 5.84
N PHE A 20 10.14 6.02 6.87
CA PHE A 20 10.52 6.59 8.15
C PHE A 20 11.73 5.88 8.74
N GLY A 21 11.71 4.54 8.82
CA GLY A 21 12.80 3.74 9.37
C GLY A 21 14.12 3.93 8.63
N ILE A 22 14.10 3.81 7.29
CA ILE A 22 15.31 3.95 6.47
C ILE A 22 15.92 5.35 6.63
N GLY A 23 15.10 6.40 6.55
CA GLY A 23 15.63 7.76 6.66
C GLY A 23 16.08 8.11 8.08
N THR A 24 15.44 7.55 9.12
CA THR A 24 15.90 7.72 10.51
C THR A 24 17.28 7.09 10.70
N ILE A 25 17.48 5.85 10.20
CA ILE A 25 18.79 5.19 10.24
C ILE A 25 19.82 6.04 9.48
N LEU A 26 19.50 6.53 8.28
CA LEU A 26 20.39 7.41 7.51
C LEU A 26 20.79 8.67 8.29
N ILE A 27 19.84 9.36 8.93
CA ILE A 27 20.13 10.59 9.68
C ILE A 27 21.04 10.29 10.88
N VAL A 28 20.74 9.23 11.64
CA VAL A 28 21.48 8.92 12.86
C VAL A 28 22.84 8.29 12.59
N SER A 29 22.97 7.51 11.52
CA SER A 29 24.23 6.84 11.14
C SER A 29 25.19 7.70 10.35
N THR A 30 24.83 8.94 10.03
CA THR A 30 25.68 9.89 9.29
C THR A 30 25.97 11.13 10.13
N PRO A 31 26.90 12.02 9.72
CA PRO A 31 27.16 13.29 10.41
C PRO A 31 25.93 14.21 10.49
N LEU A 32 24.84 13.89 9.77
CA LEU A 32 23.57 14.61 9.85
C LEU A 32 22.94 14.54 11.25
N ALA A 33 23.37 13.61 12.11
CA ALA A 33 22.91 13.50 13.49
C ALA A 33 23.11 14.79 14.30
N GLU A 34 24.12 15.61 13.98
CA GLU A 34 24.34 16.93 14.61
C GLU A 34 23.17 17.89 14.38
N ASN A 35 22.48 17.76 13.26
CA ASN A 35 21.30 18.54 12.89
C ASN A 35 19.99 17.76 13.10
N ALA A 36 20.01 16.65 13.83
CA ALA A 36 18.85 15.76 13.99
C ALA A 36 17.61 16.49 14.56
N SER A 37 17.81 17.49 15.42
CA SER A 37 16.73 18.33 15.98
C SER A 37 15.88 19.02 14.90
N THR A 38 16.50 19.38 13.78
CA THR A 38 15.83 20.02 12.63
C THR A 38 15.46 19.01 11.55
N LEU A 39 16.34 18.04 11.30
CA LEU A 39 16.18 17.05 10.23
C LEU A 39 15.11 16.00 10.54
N MET A 40 14.91 15.60 11.80
CA MET A 40 13.90 14.60 12.17
C MET A 40 12.46 15.09 11.88
N PRO A 41 12.02 16.28 12.34
CA PRO A 41 10.70 16.80 11.99
C PRO A 41 10.52 16.94 10.47
N LEU A 42 11.55 17.42 9.77
CA LEU A 42 11.52 17.56 8.32
C LEU A 42 11.34 16.19 7.64
N HIS A 43 12.11 15.19 8.06
CA HIS A 43 12.04 13.82 7.54
C HIS A 43 10.66 13.19 7.75
N ILE A 44 10.04 13.41 8.90
CA ILE A 44 8.67 12.94 9.18
C ILE A 44 7.69 13.51 8.14
N VAL A 45 7.73 14.83 7.90
CA VAL A 45 6.85 15.47 6.92
C VAL A 45 7.15 14.96 5.50
N LEU A 46 8.43 14.86 5.15
CA LEU A 46 8.86 14.46 3.81
C LEU A 46 8.48 13.01 3.50
N SER A 47 8.67 12.10 4.46
CA SER A 47 8.25 10.70 4.34
C SER A 47 6.74 10.58 4.20
N PHE A 48 5.94 11.33 4.97
CA PHE A 48 4.47 11.36 4.83
C PHE A 48 4.03 11.80 3.43
N VAL A 49 4.62 12.89 2.92
CA VAL A 49 4.32 13.44 1.60
C VAL A 49 4.72 12.47 0.48
N VAL A 50 5.83 11.76 0.61
CA VAL A 50 6.31 10.78 -0.37
C VAL A 50 5.52 9.45 -0.29
N ALA A 51 5.09 9.03 0.90
CA ALA A 51 4.33 7.81 1.08
C ALA A 51 2.95 7.86 0.42
N ALA A 52 2.29 9.01 0.41
CA ALA A 52 0.96 9.20 -0.19
C ALA A 52 0.91 8.88 -1.71
N PRO A 53 1.75 9.45 -2.59
CA PRO A 53 1.77 9.13 -4.02
C PRO A 53 2.23 7.69 -4.28
N ILE A 54 3.16 7.15 -3.48
CA ILE A 54 3.58 5.74 -3.60
C ILE A 54 2.40 4.81 -3.32
N ALA A 55 1.69 5.03 -2.23
CA ALA A 55 0.53 4.22 -1.84
C ALA A 55 -0.59 4.30 -2.87
N TRP A 56 -0.87 5.50 -3.41
CA TRP A 56 -1.83 5.67 -4.49
C TRP A 56 -1.38 4.92 -5.74
N ALA A 57 -0.12 5.04 -6.17
CA ALA A 57 0.39 4.33 -7.34
C ALA A 57 0.38 2.79 -7.19
N LEU A 58 0.42 2.27 -5.96
CA LEU A 58 0.33 0.84 -5.67
C LEU A 58 -1.11 0.31 -5.63
N ALA A 59 -2.07 1.12 -5.19
CA ALA A 59 -3.48 0.74 -5.09
C ALA A 59 -4.11 0.16 -6.38
N PRO A 60 -3.92 0.74 -7.59
CA PRO A 60 -4.48 0.16 -8.82
C PRO A 60 -3.80 -1.16 -9.20
N ARG A 61 -2.48 -1.29 -8.93
CA ARG A 61 -1.70 -2.50 -9.23
C ARG A 61 -2.17 -3.69 -8.40
N LEU A 62 -2.48 -3.47 -7.12
CA LEU A 62 -2.99 -4.52 -6.23
C LEU A 62 -4.40 -4.96 -6.62
N ARG A 63 -5.25 -4.04 -7.07
CA ARG A 63 -6.60 -4.38 -7.57
C ARG A 63 -6.54 -5.24 -8.84
N ALA A 64 -5.64 -4.92 -9.77
CA ALA A 64 -5.45 -5.70 -10.98
C ALA A 64 -4.95 -7.13 -10.68
N ARG A 65 -4.15 -7.32 -9.62
CA ARG A 65 -3.68 -8.65 -9.20
C ARG A 65 -4.82 -9.53 -8.69
N TRP A 66 -5.76 -8.97 -7.93
CA TRP A 66 -6.89 -9.75 -7.39
C TRP A 66 -7.91 -10.14 -8.47
N SER A 67 -8.15 -9.27 -9.46
CA SER A 67 -8.98 -9.61 -10.63
C SER A 67 -8.38 -10.79 -11.40
N ARG A 68 -7.10 -10.67 -11.77
CA ARG A 68 -6.40 -11.72 -12.53
C ARG A 68 -6.32 -13.05 -11.78
N ARG A 69 -6.08 -13.03 -10.45
CA ARG A 69 -6.04 -14.26 -9.65
C ARG A 69 -7.41 -14.93 -9.53
N ARG A 70 -8.50 -14.16 -9.50
CA ARG A 70 -9.86 -14.71 -9.47
C ARG A 70 -10.26 -15.24 -10.83
N GLU A 71 -9.99 -14.51 -11.91
CA GLU A 71 -10.15 -14.98 -13.28
C GLU A 71 -9.39 -16.29 -13.54
N ALA A 72 -8.15 -16.39 -13.07
CA ALA A 72 -7.36 -17.62 -13.18
C ALA A 72 -7.93 -18.80 -12.37
N ARG A 73 -8.54 -18.55 -11.20
CA ARG A 73 -9.18 -19.60 -10.38
C ARG A 73 -10.50 -20.10 -10.99
N ILE A 74 -11.27 -19.20 -11.59
CA ILE A 74 -12.49 -19.53 -12.35
C ILE A 74 -12.11 -20.31 -13.62
N ALA A 75 -11.10 -19.86 -14.36
CA ALA A 75 -10.59 -20.57 -15.54
C ALA A 75 -10.03 -21.97 -15.21
N ALA A 76 -9.48 -22.14 -14.00
CA ALA A 76 -9.01 -23.43 -13.49
C ALA A 76 -10.13 -24.31 -12.89
N GLY A 77 -11.38 -23.84 -12.86
CA GLY A 77 -12.52 -24.61 -12.34
C GLY A 77 -12.54 -24.82 -10.83
N LEU A 78 -11.72 -24.07 -10.06
CA LEU A 78 -11.60 -24.22 -8.61
C LEU A 78 -12.65 -23.41 -7.83
N GLU A 79 -13.31 -22.45 -8.47
CA GLU A 79 -14.41 -21.66 -7.90
C GLU A 79 -15.66 -21.89 -8.76
N PRO A 80 -16.83 -22.24 -8.19
CA PRO A 80 -18.08 -22.26 -8.93
C PRO A 80 -18.36 -20.84 -9.43
N ALA A 81 -18.80 -20.72 -10.69
CA ALA A 81 -19.23 -19.43 -11.22
C ALA A 81 -20.26 -18.79 -10.27
N PRO A 82 -20.17 -17.46 -10.01
CA PRO A 82 -21.12 -16.79 -9.14
C PRO A 82 -22.53 -17.14 -9.60
N ASP A 83 -23.32 -17.60 -8.64
CA ASP A 83 -24.61 -18.25 -8.78
C ASP A 83 -25.47 -17.59 -9.88
N GLY A 84 -25.66 -18.35 -10.97
CA GLY A 84 -26.65 -18.02 -12.00
C GLY A 84 -28.06 -17.97 -11.39
N PRO A 85 -29.04 -17.37 -12.08
CA PRO A 85 -30.35 -17.05 -11.52
C PRO A 85 -30.94 -18.24 -10.77
N ARG A 86 -31.13 -18.09 -9.45
CA ARG A 86 -31.79 -19.12 -8.64
C ARG A 86 -33.18 -19.36 -9.23
N PRO A 87 -33.58 -20.61 -9.48
CA PRO A 87 -34.94 -20.89 -9.91
C PRO A 87 -35.88 -20.37 -8.83
N ARG A 88 -36.78 -19.46 -9.22
CA ARG A 88 -37.89 -19.04 -8.37
C ARG A 88 -38.84 -20.23 -8.33
N ILE A 89 -38.75 -21.00 -7.26
CA ILE A 89 -39.77 -21.98 -6.89
C ILE A 89 -40.74 -21.29 -5.96
#